data_AF-A0A941WJV5-F1
#
_entry.id   AF-A0A941WJV5-F1
#
_cell.length_a   1.000
_cell.length_b   1.000
_cell.length_c   1.000
_cell.angle_alpha   90.00
_cell.angle_beta   90.00
_cell.angle_gamma   90.00
#
_symmetry.space_group_name_H-M   'P 1'
#
loop_
_entity.id
_entity.type
_entity.pdbx_description
1 polymer ?
#
loop_
_entity_poly.entity_id
_entity_poly.type
_entity_poly.pdbx_seq_one_letter_code
_entity_poly.pdbx_strand_id
1 'polypeptide(L)'
;MKKYLAEMIGTMVLVLMGCGSAVFAGTVQPFSSVGTLGVAFAFGLAVLTMVYTIGKISGCHINPAITLGMLLSKRISGKDAGMYMIFQVIGAIIGSSILFILAKDSGSTTTLTGANGYHDLVPAFVAETVFTFIFLLV
;
A
#
# COMPACT_ATOMS: atom_id res chain seq x y z
N MET A 1 13.39 -15.53 -7.66
CA MET A 1 13.11 -14.32 -8.45
C MET A 1 11.63 -14.06 -8.66
N LYS A 2 10.84 -15.06 -9.11
CA LYS A 2 9.37 -14.94 -9.27
C LYS A 2 8.66 -14.31 -8.06
N LYS A 3 8.97 -14.78 -6.84
CA LYS A 3 8.38 -14.24 -5.60
C LYS A 3 8.69 -12.76 -5.33
N TYR A 4 9.89 -12.27 -5.66
CA TYR A 4 10.24 -10.86 -5.45
C TYR A 4 9.55 -9.94 -6.46
N LEU A 5 9.47 -10.37 -7.73
CA LEU A 5 8.71 -9.64 -8.74
C LEU A 5 7.22 -9.61 -8.43
N ALA A 6 6.67 -10.69 -7.89
CA ALA A 6 5.30 -10.72 -7.39
C ALA A 6 5.07 -9.65 -6.31
N GLU A 7 5.93 -9.58 -5.30
CA GLU A 7 5.85 -8.56 -4.24
C GLU A 7 5.96 -7.12 -4.78
N MET A 8 6.85 -6.89 -5.74
CA MET A 8 7.00 -5.59 -6.42
C MET A 8 5.72 -5.20 -7.17
N ILE A 9 5.18 -6.09 -8.00
CA ILE A 9 3.95 -5.83 -8.76
C ILE A 9 2.76 -5.65 -7.80
N GLY A 10 2.65 -6.47 -6.77
CA GLY A 10 1.56 -6.36 -5.80
C GLY A 10 1.60 -5.05 -5.03
N THR A 11 2.78 -4.59 -4.61
CA THR A 11 2.92 -3.29 -3.93
C THR A 11 2.66 -2.12 -4.88
N MET A 12 3.11 -2.23 -6.14
CA MET A 12 2.79 -1.25 -7.18
C MET A 12 1.28 -1.10 -7.38
N VAL A 13 0.54 -2.22 -7.48
CA VAL A 13 -0.92 -2.21 -7.63
C VAL A 13 -1.59 -1.65 -6.38
N LEU A 14 -1.15 -2.05 -5.18
CA LEU A 14 -1.67 -1.52 -3.92
C LEU A 14 -1.57 0.00 -3.86
N VAL A 15 -0.40 0.55 -4.17
CA VAL A 15 -0.17 2.01 -4.18
C VAL A 15 -0.99 2.69 -5.27
N LEU A 16 -0.97 2.16 -6.49
CA LEU A 16 -1.67 2.79 -7.62
C LEU A 16 -3.18 2.85 -7.38
N MET A 17 -3.79 1.76 -6.89
CA MET A 17 -5.23 1.67 -6.69
C MET A 17 -5.67 2.37 -5.39
N GLY A 18 -4.98 2.10 -4.28
CA GLY A 18 -5.28 2.69 -2.99
C GLY A 18 -5.07 4.21 -2.99
N CYS A 19 -3.83 4.65 -3.22
CA CYS A 19 -3.52 6.08 -3.24
C CYS A 19 -4.21 6.79 -4.42
N GLY A 20 -4.36 6.13 -5.58
CA GLY A 20 -5.10 6.69 -6.71
C GLY A 20 -6.55 7.01 -6.38
N SER A 21 -7.23 6.14 -5.62
CA SER A 21 -8.60 6.43 -5.17
C SER A 21 -8.69 7.68 -4.28
N ALA A 22 -7.69 7.92 -3.44
CA ALA A 22 -7.63 9.11 -2.59
C ALA A 22 -7.33 10.39 -3.41
N VAL A 23 -6.41 10.30 -4.38
CA VAL A 23 -5.97 11.42 -5.22
C VAL A 23 -7.04 11.84 -6.23
N PHE A 24 -7.79 10.90 -6.80
CA PHE A 24 -8.81 11.22 -7.81
C PHE A 24 -10.23 11.28 -7.25
N ALA A 25 -10.57 10.53 -6.20
CA ALA A 25 -11.94 10.40 -5.72
C ALA A 25 -12.08 10.58 -4.19
N GLY A 26 -11.06 11.15 -3.54
CA GLY A 26 -11.12 11.52 -2.12
C GLY A 26 -12.18 12.58 -1.81
N THR A 27 -12.35 12.90 -0.53
CA THR A 27 -13.36 13.86 -0.04
C THR A 27 -13.13 15.30 -0.48
N VAL A 28 -11.89 15.64 -0.82
CA VAL A 28 -11.46 16.98 -1.22
C VAL A 28 -10.84 16.90 -2.61
N GLN A 29 -11.64 16.59 -3.63
CA GLN A 29 -11.19 16.49 -5.02
C GLN A 29 -12.16 17.21 -5.97
N PRO A 30 -11.68 17.66 -7.15
CA PRO A 30 -12.54 18.29 -8.16
C PRO A 30 -13.47 17.29 -8.86
N PHE A 31 -13.30 15.99 -8.62
CA PHE A 31 -14.11 14.91 -9.18
C PHE A 31 -15.17 14.41 -8.18
N SER A 32 -16.10 13.57 -8.66
CA SER A 32 -17.09 12.92 -7.80
C SER A 32 -16.41 12.09 -6.71
N SER A 33 -16.66 12.45 -5.45
CA SER A 33 -16.06 11.77 -4.30
C SER A 33 -16.68 10.40 -4.05
N VAL A 34 -15.85 9.41 -3.72
CA VAL A 34 -16.29 8.12 -3.17
C VAL A 34 -16.25 8.11 -1.64
N GLY A 35 -15.83 9.23 -1.02
CA GLY A 35 -15.70 9.38 0.43
C GLY A 35 -14.65 8.46 1.06
N THR A 36 -14.45 8.61 2.37
CA THR A 36 -13.47 7.80 3.14
C THR A 36 -13.77 6.30 3.05
N LEU A 37 -15.05 5.92 3.05
CA LEU A 37 -15.45 4.52 2.93
C LEU A 37 -15.05 3.92 1.58
N GLY A 38 -15.25 4.65 0.48
CA GLY A 38 -14.86 4.19 -0.86
C GLY A 38 -13.34 4.03 -0.99
N VAL A 39 -12.57 4.96 -0.43
CA VAL A 39 -11.10 4.85 -0.38
C VAL A 39 -10.69 3.63 0.44
N ALA A 40 -11.29 3.40 1.61
CA ALA A 40 -11.02 2.21 2.43
C ALA A 40 -11.31 0.90 1.68
N PHE A 41 -12.42 0.84 0.94
CA PHE A 41 -12.73 -0.30 0.07
C PHE A 41 -11.71 -0.47 -1.06
N ALA A 42 -11.24 0.60 -1.69
CA ALA A 42 -10.24 0.50 -2.75
C ALA A 42 -8.93 -0.12 -2.24
N PHE A 43 -8.44 0.29 -1.06
CA PHE A 43 -7.28 -0.34 -0.42
C PHE A 43 -7.55 -1.82 -0.09
N GLY A 44 -8.67 -2.14 0.57
CA GLY A 44 -9.00 -3.51 0.95
C GLY A 44 -9.16 -4.45 -0.25
N LEU A 45 -9.87 -4.02 -1.30
CA LEU A 45 -10.08 -4.80 -2.51
C LEU A 45 -8.80 -4.95 -3.34
N ALA A 46 -7.91 -3.97 -3.34
CA ALA A 46 -6.60 -4.10 -3.97
C ALA A 46 -5.77 -5.20 -3.29
N VAL A 47 -5.70 -5.19 -1.95
CA VAL A 47 -5.02 -6.25 -1.18
C VAL A 47 -5.66 -7.61 -1.45
N LEU A 48 -7.00 -7.71 -1.38
CA LEU A 48 -7.74 -8.95 -1.64
C LEU A 48 -7.44 -9.51 -3.03
N THR A 49 -7.50 -8.66 -4.05
CA THR A 49 -7.22 -9.05 -5.44
C THR A 49 -5.79 -9.56 -5.58
N MET A 50 -4.82 -8.86 -4.99
CA MET A 50 -3.43 -9.29 -5.03
C MET A 50 -3.20 -10.60 -4.27
N VAL A 51 -3.85 -10.82 -3.13
CA VAL A 51 -3.69 -12.08 -2.37
C VAL A 51 -4.14 -13.28 -3.20
N TYR A 52 -5.25 -13.16 -3.93
CA TYR A 52 -5.70 -14.22 -4.85
C TYR A 52 -4.80 -14.39 -6.07
N THR A 53 -4.19 -13.30 -6.54
CA THR A 53 -3.36 -13.30 -7.76
C THR A 53 -1.95 -13.86 -7.50
N ILE A 54 -1.28 -13.38 -6.44
CA ILE A 54 0.13 -13.69 -6.17
C ILE A 54 0.37 -14.43 -4.85
N GLY A 55 -0.66 -14.69 -4.04
CA GLY A 55 -0.51 -15.39 -2.75
C GLY A 55 0.18 -16.75 -2.86
N LYS A 56 -0.15 -17.53 -3.91
CA LYS A 56 0.51 -18.83 -4.18
C LYS A 56 1.97 -18.70 -4.65
N ILE A 57 2.40 -17.51 -5.06
CA ILE A 57 3.74 -17.25 -5.60
C ILE A 57 4.68 -16.73 -4.51
N SER A 58 4.24 -15.74 -3.72
CA SER A 58 5.08 -15.06 -2.73
C SER A 58 4.55 -15.10 -1.30
N GLY A 59 3.31 -15.51 -1.08
CA GLY A 59 2.57 -15.26 0.16
C GLY A 59 1.89 -13.89 0.21
N CYS A 60 2.10 -13.04 -0.81
CA CYS A 60 1.49 -11.70 -0.96
C CYS A 60 1.65 -10.82 0.28
N HIS A 61 2.88 -10.56 0.71
CA HIS A 61 3.07 -9.66 1.85
C HIS A 61 2.76 -8.21 1.46
N ILE A 62 3.29 -7.77 0.30
CA ILE A 62 3.13 -6.44 -0.32
C ILE A 62 3.30 -5.26 0.66
N ASN A 63 3.99 -5.50 1.77
CA ASN A 63 4.10 -4.60 2.92
C ASN A 63 5.34 -5.00 3.76
N PRO A 64 6.26 -4.07 4.04
CA PRO A 64 7.42 -4.33 4.88
C PRO A 64 7.07 -4.73 6.32
N ALA A 65 6.02 -4.16 6.93
CA ALA A 65 5.59 -4.52 8.29
C ALA A 65 5.09 -5.98 8.36
N ILE A 66 4.33 -6.44 7.35
CA ILE A 66 3.94 -7.85 7.22
C ILE A 66 5.17 -8.73 7.08
N THR A 67 6.10 -8.34 6.22
CA THR A 67 7.32 -9.11 5.99
C THR A 67 8.18 -9.21 7.25
N LEU A 68 8.26 -8.15 8.04
CA LEU A 68 8.94 -8.14 9.33
C LEU A 68 8.22 -9.05 10.34
N GLY A 69 6.90 -8.96 10.44
CA GLY A 69 6.11 -9.85 11.32
C GLY A 69 6.32 -11.33 10.98
N MET A 70 6.36 -11.67 9.69
CA MET A 70 6.65 -13.02 9.21
C MET A 70 8.09 -13.46 9.52
N LEU A 71 9.06 -12.55 9.43
CA LEU A 71 10.45 -12.81 9.80
C LEU A 71 10.59 -13.10 11.30
N LEU A 72 10.01 -12.24 12.14
CA LEU A 72 10.03 -12.39 13.61
C LEU A 72 9.32 -13.67 14.05
N SER A 73 8.27 -14.07 13.32
CA SER A 73 7.56 -15.34 13.52
C SER A 73 8.27 -16.55 12.88
N LYS A 74 9.48 -16.39 12.33
CA LYS A 74 10.29 -17.43 11.67
C LYS A 74 9.60 -18.11 10.47
N ARG A 75 8.68 -17.42 9.81
CA ARG A 75 7.93 -17.92 8.63
C ARG A 75 8.60 -17.58 7.29
N ILE A 76 9.65 -16.76 7.31
CA ILE A 76 10.46 -16.42 6.13
C ILE A 76 11.94 -16.27 6.54
N SER A 77 12.87 -16.54 5.63
CA SER A 77 14.30 -16.35 5.90
C SER A 77 14.65 -14.85 5.94
N GLY A 78 15.69 -14.48 6.71
CA GLY A 78 16.15 -13.08 6.78
C GLY A 78 16.56 -12.51 5.41
N LYS A 79 17.20 -13.33 4.57
CA LYS A 79 17.55 -12.96 3.19
C LYS A 79 16.30 -12.68 2.36
N ASP A 80 15.30 -13.56 2.42
CA ASP A 80 14.07 -13.37 1.67
C ASP A 80 13.27 -12.16 2.17
N ALA A 81 13.23 -11.94 3.49
CA ALA A 81 12.57 -10.78 4.09
C ALA A 81 13.19 -9.47 3.58
N GLY A 82 14.52 -9.36 3.61
CA GLY A 82 15.22 -8.18 3.06
C GLY A 82 14.92 -7.97 1.58
N MET A 83 14.94 -9.03 0.78
CA MET A 83 14.61 -8.95 -0.65
C MET A 83 13.15 -8.57 -0.90
N TYR A 84 12.21 -9.06 -0.10
CA TYR A 84 10.80 -8.68 -0.18
C TYR A 84 10.63 -7.20 0.08
N MET A 85 11.20 -6.68 1.18
CA MET A 85 11.10 -5.26 1.53
C MET A 85 11.68 -4.34 0.45
N ILE A 86 12.83 -4.69 -0.12
CA ILE A 86 13.45 -3.93 -1.23
C ILE A 86 12.50 -3.89 -2.44
N PHE A 87 11.97 -5.05 -2.86
CA PHE A 87 11.11 -5.12 -4.04
C PHE A 87 9.75 -4.46 -3.80
N GLN A 88 9.21 -4.53 -2.58
CA GLN A 88 8.01 -3.79 -2.18
C GLN A 88 8.22 -2.28 -2.31
N VAL A 89 9.34 -1.75 -1.79
CA VAL A 89 9.68 -0.32 -1.92
C VAL A 89 9.83 0.10 -3.38
N ILE A 90 10.51 -0.71 -4.21
CA ILE A 90 10.60 -0.46 -5.66
C ILE A 90 9.21 -0.42 -6.28
N GLY A 91 8.34 -1.37 -5.95
CA GLY A 91 6.95 -1.41 -6.41
C GLY A 91 6.18 -0.16 -6.02
N ALA A 92 6.30 0.27 -4.76
CA ALA A 92 5.65 1.49 -4.26
C ALA A 92 6.13 2.75 -5.00
N ILE A 93 7.43 2.86 -5.29
CA ILE A 93 8.01 3.98 -6.07
C ILE A 93 7.45 3.98 -7.50
N ILE A 94 7.39 2.81 -8.15
CA ILE A 94 6.82 2.70 -9.51
C ILE A 94 5.35 3.10 -9.50
N GLY A 95 4.54 2.55 -8.57
CA GLY A 95 3.12 2.88 -8.44
C GLY A 95 2.89 4.37 -8.20
N SER A 96 3.68 4.97 -7.30
CA SER A 96 3.62 6.42 -7.01
C SER A 96 4.03 7.27 -8.21
N SER A 97 5.02 6.83 -8.99
CA SER A 97 5.49 7.56 -10.18
C SER A 97 4.44 7.57 -11.28
N ILE A 98 3.78 6.42 -11.51
CA ILE A 98 2.64 6.32 -12.44
C ILE A 98 1.51 7.23 -11.95
N LEU A 99 1.15 7.15 -10.67
CA LEU A 99 0.09 7.99 -10.09
C LEU A 99 0.41 9.48 -10.25
N PHE A 100 1.64 9.90 -9.97
CA PHE A 100 2.08 11.27 -10.14
C PHE A 100 1.89 11.76 -11.58
N ILE A 101 2.28 10.96 -12.57
CA ILE A 101 2.10 11.31 -14.00
C ILE A 101 0.62 11.47 -14.35
N LEU A 102 -0.25 10.64 -13.80
CA LEU A 102 -1.70 10.73 -14.01
C LEU A 102 -2.32 11.93 -13.28
N ALA A 103 -1.78 12.32 -12.13
CA ALA A 103 -2.37 13.32 -11.24
C ALA A 103 -1.86 14.75 -11.47
N LYS A 104 -0.63 14.94 -11.98
CA LYS A 104 0.02 16.26 -12.05
C LYS A 104 -0.78 17.33 -12.81
N ASP A 105 -1.59 16.92 -13.79
CA ASP A 105 -2.41 17.81 -14.62
C ASP A 105 -3.92 17.60 -14.39
N SER A 106 -4.31 16.86 -13.34
CA SER A 106 -5.71 16.49 -13.08
C SER A 106 -6.51 17.54 -12.30
N GLY A 107 -5.84 18.54 -11.73
CA GLY A 107 -6.44 19.50 -10.81
C GLY A 107 -6.67 18.95 -9.39
N SER A 108 -6.09 17.80 -9.05
CA SER A 108 -6.14 17.24 -7.68
C SER A 108 -5.66 18.25 -6.65
N THR A 109 -6.37 18.32 -5.52
CA THR A 109 -6.07 19.32 -4.46
C THR A 109 -5.34 18.73 -3.25
N THR A 110 -5.05 17.43 -3.26
CA THR A 110 -4.24 16.75 -2.25
C THR A 110 -2.81 16.57 -2.72
N THR A 111 -1.96 15.91 -1.91
CA THR A 111 -0.67 15.44 -2.40
C THR A 111 -0.86 14.56 -3.64
N LEU A 112 -0.01 14.75 -4.66
CA LEU A 112 -0.13 14.06 -5.96
C LEU A 112 0.08 12.53 -5.87
N THR A 113 0.44 12.02 -4.69
CA THR A 113 0.71 10.60 -4.42
C THR A 113 -0.11 10.02 -3.27
N GLY A 114 -1.07 10.79 -2.71
CA GLY A 114 -2.01 10.28 -1.71
C GLY A 114 -1.48 10.19 -0.27
N ALA A 115 -0.36 10.83 0.04
CA ALA A 115 0.08 11.04 1.41
C ALA A 115 -0.93 11.90 2.19
N ASN A 116 -1.28 11.47 3.40
CA ASN A 116 -2.16 12.22 4.29
C ASN A 116 -1.42 13.39 4.96
N GLY A 117 -2.19 14.33 5.52
CA GLY A 117 -1.67 15.51 6.21
C GLY A 117 -1.63 15.35 7.74
N TYR A 118 -1.32 14.17 8.27
CA TYR A 118 -1.30 14.01 9.73
C TYR A 118 -0.14 14.84 10.33
N HIS A 119 -0.48 15.86 11.12
CA HIS A 119 0.50 16.83 11.63
C HIS A 119 0.98 16.52 13.07
N ASP A 120 0.19 15.78 13.85
CA ASP A 120 0.55 15.39 15.22
C ASP A 120 1.12 13.96 15.26
N LEU A 121 2.33 13.83 15.81
CA LEU A 121 3.08 12.59 15.84
C LEU A 121 2.48 11.55 16.80
N VAL A 122 1.95 11.96 17.94
CA VAL A 122 1.49 11.00 18.97
C VAL A 122 0.26 10.23 18.50
N PRO A 123 -0.82 10.88 18.02
CA PRO A 123 -1.99 10.15 17.56
C PRO A 123 -1.70 9.34 16.29
N ALA A 124 -0.84 9.83 15.40
CA ALA A 124 -0.38 9.08 14.23
C ALA A 124 0.33 7.78 14.66
N PHE A 125 1.29 7.87 15.58
CA PHE A 125 2.02 6.71 16.07
C PHE A 125 1.11 5.66 16.72
N VAL A 126 0.16 6.11 17.56
CA VAL A 126 -0.80 5.21 18.22
C VAL A 126 -1.69 4.53 17.18
N ALA A 127 -2.24 5.28 16.23
CA ALA A 127 -3.09 4.72 15.17
C ALA A 127 -2.34 3.68 14.31
N GLU A 128 -1.17 4.04 13.79
CA GLU A 128 -0.33 3.17 12.95
C GLU A 128 0.07 1.89 13.68
N THR A 129 0.43 1.98 14.97
CA THR A 129 0.79 0.83 15.79
C THR A 129 -0.40 -0.11 16.00
N VAL A 130 -1.55 0.42 16.43
CA VAL A 130 -2.73 -0.39 16.77
C VAL A 130 -3.33 -1.04 15.52
N PHE A 131 -3.49 -0.29 14.42
CA PHE A 131 -4.10 -0.84 13.22
C PHE A 131 -3.18 -1.83 12.50
N THR A 132 -1.87 -1.60 12.49
CA THR A 132 -0.91 -2.59 11.95
C THR A 132 -0.88 -3.84 12.81
N PHE A 133 -0.96 -3.71 14.14
CA PHE A 133 -1.06 -4.88 15.02
C PHE A 133 -2.28 -5.74 14.70
N ILE A 134 -3.46 -5.12 14.58
CA ILE A 134 -4.70 -5.83 14.21
C ILE A 134 -4.54 -6.50 12.84
N PHE A 135 -3.94 -5.80 11.87
CA PHE A 135 -3.74 -6.34 10.53
C PHE A 135 -2.80 -7.55 10.48
N LEU A 136 -1.81 -7.63 11.38
CA LEU A 136 -0.93 -8.81 11.50
C LEU A 136 -1.54 -9.96 12.31
N LEU A 137 -2.46 -9.64 13.22
CA LEU A 137 -3.13 -10.62 14.07
C LEU A 137 -4.13 -11.48 13.29
N VAL A 138 -4.81 -10.88 12.30
CA VAL A 138 -5.83 -11.50 11.44
C VAL A 138 -5.16 -12.28 10.30
#